data_AF-A0A0R2K0Z3-F1
#
_entry.id   AF-A0A0R2K0Z3-F1
#
_cell.length_a   1.000
_cell.length_b   1.000
_cell.length_c   1.000
_cell.angle_alpha   90.00
_cell.angle_beta   90.00
_cell.angle_gamma   90.00
#
_symmetry.space_group_name_H-M   'P 1'
#
loop_
_entity.id
_entity.type
_entity.pdbx_description
1 polymer ?
#
loop_
_entity_poly.entity_id
_entity_poly.type
_entity_poly.pdbx_seq_one_letter_code
_entity_poly.pdbx_strand_id
1 'polypeptide(L)'
;MRKKFLIFMYGLGLSVIAGFIVGLFYVLQSFLIEFFWHKNVDAFSRPVTNAIILLVIGIVIFLTRKHFGQLPRNFSNVMAEIRQKGTANYHTLLAQMVIPAIILVSGTSLGPEATLVSSTVLYGIWIGDKLRYVEANYAKLKKSSWLMVLRVLLIPHQYRIHREDSPEHRGIFLNKKMTKVVYFLNGVLGFSIVYNLFGEPSLIIRIGDSNWHYEKLGWMLLILLVSYAVGHVYLKVMIEIRKVIQSRIFHEVALITLGGLAIYVSSLLAPEILFSGQHNFHLFTTN
;
A
#
# COMPACT_ATOMS: atom_id res chain seq x y z
N MET A 1 35.84 -6.28 -8.81
CA MET A 1 34.81 -7.15 -8.18
C MET A 1 34.30 -6.63 -6.83
N ARG A 2 35.17 -6.19 -5.91
CA ARG A 2 34.78 -5.69 -4.56
C ARG A 2 33.75 -4.54 -4.52
N LYS A 3 33.81 -3.56 -5.45
CA LYS A 3 32.84 -2.45 -5.55
C LYS A 3 31.40 -2.94 -5.77
N LYS A 4 31.20 -3.76 -6.81
CA LYS A 4 29.87 -4.26 -7.20
C LYS A 4 29.25 -5.12 -6.10
N PHE A 5 30.06 -5.93 -5.42
CA PHE A 5 29.62 -6.75 -4.29
C PHE A 5 29.15 -5.90 -3.09
N LEU A 6 29.91 -4.88 -2.70
CA LEU A 6 29.53 -4.00 -1.57
C LEU A 6 28.24 -3.22 -1.84
N ILE A 7 28.08 -2.69 -3.05
CA ILE A 7 26.85 -2.00 -3.46
C ILE A 7 25.67 -2.98 -3.48
N PHE A 8 25.89 -4.22 -3.93
CA PHE A 8 24.87 -5.25 -3.93
C PHE A 8 24.39 -5.58 -2.51
N MET A 9 25.33 -5.78 -1.56
CA MET A 9 25.02 -6.02 -0.14
C MET A 9 24.29 -4.85 0.51
N TYR A 10 24.66 -3.61 0.18
CA TYR A 10 23.93 -2.44 0.65
C TYR A 10 22.48 -2.43 0.12
N GLY A 11 22.27 -2.77 -1.15
CA GLY A 11 20.93 -2.90 -1.73
C GLY A 11 20.09 -3.98 -1.05
N LEU A 12 20.70 -5.12 -0.66
CA LEU A 12 20.03 -6.13 0.15
C LEU A 12 19.61 -5.56 1.52
N GLY A 13 20.50 -4.85 2.22
CA GLY A 13 20.17 -4.22 3.49
C GLY A 13 19.00 -3.25 3.38
N LEU A 14 19.01 -2.38 2.37
CA LEU A 14 17.91 -1.44 2.12
C LEU A 14 16.59 -2.15 1.77
N SER A 15 16.65 -3.25 1.01
CA SER A 15 15.44 -3.97 0.62
C SER A 15 14.79 -4.70 1.80
N VAL A 16 15.59 -5.26 2.72
CA VAL A 16 15.05 -5.81 3.99
C VAL A 16 14.39 -4.70 4.80
N ILE A 17 15.07 -3.56 4.99
CA ILE A 17 14.51 -2.43 5.75
C ILE A 17 13.18 -1.96 5.14
N ALA A 18 13.11 -1.84 3.81
CA ALA A 18 11.86 -1.49 3.14
C ALA A 18 10.76 -2.53 3.40
N GLY A 19 11.09 -3.83 3.31
CA GLY A 19 10.20 -4.93 3.66
C GLY A 19 9.68 -4.86 5.08
N PHE A 20 10.57 -4.59 6.06
CA PHE A 20 10.21 -4.41 7.46
C PHE A 20 9.24 -3.25 7.66
N ILE A 21 9.47 -2.10 7.03
CA ILE A 21 8.58 -0.94 7.15
C ILE A 21 7.20 -1.23 6.56
N VAL A 22 7.15 -1.89 5.39
CA VAL A 22 5.91 -2.31 4.76
C VAL A 22 5.16 -3.35 5.61
N GLY A 23 5.90 -4.26 6.27
CA GLY A 23 5.33 -5.21 7.23
C GLY A 23 4.78 -4.53 8.47
N LEU A 24 5.50 -3.54 9.02
CA LEU A 24 5.05 -2.74 10.16
C LEU A 24 3.80 -1.94 9.83
N PHE A 25 3.67 -1.42 8.60
CA PHE A 25 2.43 -0.81 8.13
C PHE A 25 1.26 -1.81 8.23
N TYR A 26 1.45 -3.03 7.73
CA TYR A 26 0.41 -4.05 7.75
C TYR A 26 0.00 -4.45 9.17
N VAL A 27 0.96 -4.61 10.09
CA VAL A 27 0.66 -4.89 11.50
C VAL A 27 -0.02 -3.69 12.17
N LEU A 28 0.45 -2.48 11.88
CA LEU A 28 -0.09 -1.26 12.48
C LEU A 28 -1.57 -1.09 12.16
N GLN A 29 -1.97 -1.22 10.89
CA GLN A 29 -3.39 -1.11 10.53
C GLN A 29 -4.24 -2.22 11.17
N SER A 30 -3.78 -3.48 11.21
CA SER A 30 -4.48 -4.58 11.88
C SER A 30 -4.69 -4.28 13.36
N PHE A 31 -3.62 -3.91 14.05
CA PHE A 31 -3.65 -3.54 15.47
C PHE A 31 -4.62 -2.38 15.74
N LEU A 32 -4.59 -1.33 14.93
CA LEU A 32 -5.48 -0.19 15.11
C LEU A 32 -6.95 -0.59 14.89
N ILE A 33 -7.24 -1.39 13.86
CA ILE A 33 -8.60 -1.87 13.60
C ILE A 33 -9.11 -2.72 14.77
N GLU A 34 -8.30 -3.67 15.27
CA GLU A 34 -8.65 -4.50 16.42
C GLU A 34 -8.88 -3.64 17.68
N PHE A 35 -7.98 -2.70 17.95
CA PHE A 35 -8.05 -1.83 19.13
C PHE A 35 -9.31 -0.95 19.14
N PHE A 36 -9.67 -0.34 18.02
CA PHE A 36 -10.79 0.59 17.94
C PHE A 36 -12.15 -0.09 17.68
N TRP A 37 -12.19 -1.22 16.98
CA TRP A 37 -13.44 -1.88 16.61
C TRP A 37 -13.75 -3.15 17.40
N HIS A 38 -12.77 -3.96 17.76
CA HIS A 38 -13.03 -5.28 18.36
C HIS A 38 -12.90 -5.30 19.89
N LYS A 39 -12.23 -4.31 20.49
CA LYS A 39 -12.21 -4.16 21.94
C LYS A 39 -13.64 -3.92 22.48
N ASN A 40 -13.99 -4.58 23.58
CA ASN A 40 -15.34 -4.55 24.17
C ASN A 40 -15.79 -3.13 24.54
N VAL A 41 -16.53 -2.50 23.63
CA VAL A 41 -17.30 -1.28 23.87
C VAL A 41 -18.77 -1.69 23.91
N ASP A 42 -19.50 -1.26 24.96
CA ASP A 42 -20.92 -1.58 25.15
C ASP A 42 -21.76 -1.18 23.93
N ALA A 43 -22.79 -1.97 23.61
CA ALA A 43 -23.61 -1.76 22.41
C ALA A 43 -24.21 -0.34 22.31
N PHE A 44 -24.55 0.29 23.45
CA PHE A 44 -25.10 1.65 23.49
C PHE A 44 -24.06 2.74 23.15
N SER A 45 -22.78 2.50 23.47
CA SER A 45 -21.69 3.46 23.20
C SER A 45 -21.04 3.25 21.82
N ARG A 46 -21.37 2.17 21.10
CA ARG A 46 -20.86 1.88 19.74
C ARG A 46 -21.17 2.96 18.70
N PRO A 47 -22.42 3.44 18.53
CA PRO A 47 -22.71 4.48 17.54
C PRO A 47 -21.93 5.78 17.81
N VAL A 48 -21.86 6.19 19.08
CA VAL A 48 -21.12 7.40 19.48
C VAL A 48 -19.62 7.22 19.22
N THR A 49 -19.07 6.04 19.53
CA THR A 49 -17.65 5.72 19.32
C THR A 49 -17.31 5.72 17.83
N ASN A 50 -18.14 5.11 16.99
CA ASN A 50 -17.96 5.10 15.53
C ASN A 50 -18.00 6.52 14.96
N ALA A 51 -18.94 7.36 15.42
CA ALA A 51 -19.02 8.76 15.00
C ALA A 51 -17.76 9.55 15.38
N ILE A 52 -17.23 9.36 16.60
CA ILE A 52 -15.99 10.00 17.04
C ILE A 52 -14.79 9.54 16.21
N ILE A 53 -14.64 8.22 15.98
CA ILE A 53 -13.57 7.66 15.14
C ILE A 53 -13.61 8.27 13.74
N LEU A 54 -14.78 8.30 13.11
CA LEU A 54 -14.94 8.84 11.76
C LEU A 54 -14.69 10.35 11.70
N LEU A 55 -15.08 11.10 12.73
CA LEU A 55 -14.78 12.53 12.82
C LEU A 55 -13.28 12.78 12.92
N VAL A 56 -12.58 12.07 13.82
CA VAL A 56 -11.12 12.19 13.98
C VAL A 56 -10.40 11.81 12.68
N ILE A 57 -10.79 10.71 12.04
CA ILE A 57 -10.19 10.28 10.78
C ILE A 57 -10.50 11.29 9.65
N GLY A 58 -11.70 11.86 9.62
CA GLY A 58 -12.05 12.93 8.68
C GLY A 58 -11.12 14.14 8.81
N ILE A 59 -10.79 14.55 10.04
CA ILE A 59 -9.82 15.61 10.32
C ILE A 59 -8.42 15.19 9.86
N VAL A 60 -7.98 13.96 10.15
CA VAL A 60 -6.69 13.43 9.70
C VAL A 60 -6.59 13.46 8.18
N ILE A 61 -7.64 13.05 7.44
CA ILE A 61 -7.69 13.10 5.98
C ILE A 61 -7.56 14.54 5.49
N PHE A 62 -8.33 15.46 6.07
CA PHE A 62 -8.31 16.87 5.68
C PHE A 62 -6.92 17.51 5.89
N LEU A 63 -6.33 17.36 7.08
CA LEU A 63 -5.00 17.89 7.40
C LEU A 63 -3.92 17.26 6.51
N THR A 64 -4.00 15.95 6.30
CA THR A 64 -3.05 15.24 5.44
C THR A 64 -3.10 15.77 4.02
N ARG A 65 -4.30 15.93 3.46
CA ARG A 65 -4.44 16.43 2.09
C ARG A 65 -3.92 17.85 1.94
N LYS A 66 -4.12 18.70 2.94
CA LYS A 66 -3.58 20.07 2.97
C LYS A 66 -2.05 20.12 3.01
N HIS A 67 -1.40 19.22 3.76
CA HIS A 67 0.06 19.26 3.96
C HIS A 67 0.88 18.36 3.03
N PHE A 68 0.37 17.17 2.71
CA PHE A 68 1.08 16.13 1.96
C PHE A 68 0.40 15.75 0.64
N GLY A 69 -0.80 16.25 0.38
CA GLY A 69 -1.63 15.84 -0.76
C GLY A 69 -2.32 14.50 -0.54
N GLN A 70 -2.74 13.84 -1.62
CA GLN A 70 -3.49 12.59 -1.55
C GLN A 70 -2.59 11.41 -1.11
N LEU A 71 -2.90 10.86 0.07
CA LEU A 71 -2.30 9.62 0.60
C LEU A 71 -3.38 8.56 0.86
N PRO A 72 -3.11 7.27 0.59
CA PRO A 72 -1.94 6.74 -0.11
C PRO A 72 -1.90 7.22 -1.58
N ARG A 73 -0.69 7.31 -2.17
CA ARG A 73 -0.57 7.67 -3.58
C ARG A 73 -1.16 6.56 -4.44
N ASN A 74 -2.06 6.91 -5.35
CA ASN A 74 -2.65 5.93 -6.27
C ASN A 74 -1.56 5.32 -7.17
N PHE A 75 -1.51 3.99 -7.24
CA PHE A 75 -0.54 3.26 -8.06
C PHE A 75 -0.54 3.72 -9.53
N SER A 76 -1.71 3.97 -10.11
CA SER A 76 -1.83 4.45 -11.50
C SER A 76 -1.17 5.82 -11.69
N ASN A 77 -1.32 6.72 -10.71
CA ASN A 77 -0.68 8.04 -10.75
C ASN A 77 0.84 7.93 -10.59
N VAL A 78 1.32 7.02 -9.73
CA VAL A 78 2.75 6.73 -9.59
C VAL A 78 3.32 6.17 -10.90
N MET A 79 2.62 5.23 -11.53
CA MET A 79 3.04 4.67 -12.84
C MET A 79 3.04 5.73 -13.94
N ALA A 80 2.04 6.62 -13.96
CA ALA A 80 1.99 7.72 -14.93
C ALA A 80 3.17 8.68 -14.74
N GLU A 81 3.52 9.03 -13.50
CA GLU A 81 4.68 9.88 -13.19
C GLU A 81 5.99 9.25 -13.66
N ILE A 82 6.18 7.95 -13.39
CA ILE A 82 7.36 7.20 -13.86
C ILE A 82 7.45 7.21 -15.38
N ARG A 83 6.33 7.04 -16.09
CA ARG A 83 6.31 7.05 -17.57
C ARG A 83 6.64 8.42 -18.16
N GLN A 84 6.30 9.50 -17.45
CA GLN A 84 6.49 10.88 -17.93
C GLN A 84 7.85 11.46 -17.56
N LYS A 85 8.38 11.13 -16.37
CA LYS A 85 9.58 11.77 -15.78
C LYS A 85 10.73 10.80 -15.53
N GLY A 86 10.56 9.51 -15.81
CA GLY A 86 11.52 8.46 -15.50
C GLY A 86 11.66 8.10 -14.00
N THR A 87 10.96 8.82 -13.10
CA THR A 87 10.95 8.61 -11.65
C THR A 87 9.62 9.08 -11.04
N ALA A 88 9.36 8.74 -9.77
CA ALA A 88 8.22 9.24 -9.02
C ALA A 88 8.64 9.84 -7.68
N ASN A 89 7.91 10.85 -7.21
CA ASN A 89 8.21 11.50 -5.94
C ASN A 89 7.91 10.58 -4.74
N TYR A 90 8.93 10.26 -3.94
CA TYR A 90 8.82 9.45 -2.72
C TYR A 90 9.10 10.26 -1.44
N HIS A 91 8.91 11.59 -1.46
CA HIS A 91 9.09 12.44 -0.28
C HIS A 91 8.17 12.03 0.89
N THR A 92 6.93 11.65 0.58
CA THR A 92 5.90 11.28 1.55
C THR A 92 5.91 9.80 1.91
N LEU A 93 7.00 9.07 1.66
CA LEU A 93 7.05 7.61 1.77
C LEU A 93 6.72 7.10 3.18
N LEU A 94 7.27 7.72 4.23
CA LEU A 94 6.94 7.35 5.62
C LEU A 94 5.51 7.75 6.00
N ALA A 95 5.07 8.93 5.57
CA ALA A 95 3.69 9.38 5.78
C ALA A 95 2.68 8.43 5.11
N GLN A 96 3.04 7.86 3.96
CA GLN A 96 2.28 6.85 3.23
C GLN A 96 2.21 5.50 3.95
N MET A 97 3.06 5.24 4.95
CA MET A 97 2.94 4.07 5.82
C MET A 97 2.01 4.37 6.99
N VAL A 98 2.15 5.51 7.65
CA VAL A 98 1.39 5.77 8.88
C VAL A 98 -0.04 6.23 8.60
N ILE A 99 -0.23 7.17 7.67
CA ILE A 99 -1.53 7.83 7.49
C ILE A 99 -2.57 6.88 6.90
N PRO A 100 -2.29 6.09 5.85
CA PRO A 100 -3.24 5.12 5.37
C PRO A 100 -3.63 4.08 6.42
N ALA A 101 -2.70 3.68 7.31
CA ALA A 101 -3.05 2.76 8.40
C ALA A 101 -4.10 3.36 9.34
N ILE A 102 -3.98 4.64 9.67
CA ILE A 102 -4.98 5.37 10.46
C ILE A 102 -6.30 5.54 9.70
N ILE A 103 -6.24 5.84 8.40
CA ILE A 103 -7.44 6.00 7.56
C ILE A 103 -8.22 4.69 7.47
N LEU A 104 -7.55 3.54 7.41
CA LEU A 104 -8.19 2.22 7.33
C LEU A 104 -9.02 1.87 8.57
N VAL A 105 -8.71 2.47 9.73
CA VAL A 105 -9.54 2.39 10.95
C VAL A 105 -10.95 2.93 10.73
N SER A 106 -11.20 3.73 9.69
CA SER A 106 -12.55 4.21 9.40
C SER A 106 -13.53 3.09 9.07
N GLY A 107 -13.06 1.91 8.67
CA GLY A 107 -13.95 0.87 8.13
C GLY A 107 -14.25 1.06 6.65
N THR A 108 -13.52 1.95 5.96
CA THR A 108 -13.61 2.06 4.50
C THR A 108 -13.38 0.71 3.82
N SER A 109 -14.13 0.43 2.75
CA SER A 109 -13.98 -0.80 1.94
C SER A 109 -12.76 -0.74 1.01
N LEU A 110 -11.67 -0.16 1.50
CA LEU A 110 -10.36 -0.17 0.85
C LEU A 110 -9.48 -1.09 1.67
N GLY A 111 -8.82 -2.05 1.03
CA GLY A 111 -7.84 -2.87 1.72
C GLY A 111 -6.44 -2.22 1.74
N PRO A 112 -5.51 -2.77 2.55
CA PRO A 112 -4.13 -2.30 2.62
C PRO A 112 -3.36 -2.46 1.31
N GLU A 113 -3.84 -3.30 0.38
CA GLU A 113 -3.15 -3.69 -0.85
C GLU A 113 -2.84 -2.47 -1.72
N ALA A 114 -3.74 -1.48 -1.79
CA ALA A 114 -3.51 -0.26 -2.54
C ALA A 114 -2.29 0.52 -2.02
N THR A 115 -2.12 0.58 -0.70
CA THR A 115 -0.98 1.20 -0.04
C THR A 115 0.28 0.34 -0.20
N LEU A 116 0.17 -0.98 -0.04
CA LEU A 116 1.30 -1.91 -0.19
C LEU A 116 1.91 -1.79 -1.59
N VAL A 117 1.10 -1.95 -2.64
CA VAL A 117 1.56 -1.98 -4.04
C VAL A 117 2.23 -0.67 -4.44
N SER A 118 1.59 0.47 -4.15
CA SER A 118 2.16 1.78 -4.47
C SER A 118 3.47 2.04 -3.71
N SER A 119 3.53 1.64 -2.43
CA SER A 119 4.70 1.87 -1.59
C SER A 119 5.87 0.96 -1.96
N THR A 120 5.62 -0.31 -2.30
CA THR A 120 6.66 -1.22 -2.80
C THR A 120 7.38 -0.63 -4.02
N VAL A 121 6.63 -0.02 -4.94
CA VAL A 121 7.24 0.68 -6.08
C VAL A 121 8.08 1.87 -5.62
N LEU A 122 7.53 2.74 -4.76
CA LEU A 122 8.24 3.95 -4.30
C LEU A 122 9.51 3.60 -3.51
N TYR A 123 9.48 2.56 -2.66
CA TYR A 123 10.66 2.01 -2.01
C TYR A 123 11.67 1.47 -3.03
N GLY A 124 11.21 0.80 -4.09
CA GLY A 124 12.07 0.35 -5.18
C GLY A 124 12.80 1.50 -5.89
N ILE A 125 12.11 2.62 -6.13
CA ILE A 125 12.71 3.84 -6.70
C ILE A 125 13.73 4.43 -5.71
N TRP A 126 13.35 4.57 -4.45
CA TRP A 126 14.24 5.09 -3.39
C TRP A 126 15.53 4.26 -3.25
N ILE A 127 15.42 2.93 -3.21
CA ILE A 127 16.58 2.02 -3.20
C ILE A 127 17.44 2.26 -4.44
N GLY A 128 16.83 2.35 -5.62
CA GLY A 128 17.53 2.61 -6.87
C GLY A 128 18.32 3.93 -6.86
N ASP A 129 17.72 5.00 -6.32
CA ASP A 129 18.34 6.33 -6.25
C ASP A 129 19.50 6.37 -5.23
N LYS A 130 19.38 5.66 -4.10
CA LYS A 130 20.47 5.49 -3.12
C LYS A 130 21.63 4.69 -3.71
N LEU A 131 21.35 3.59 -4.40
CA LEU A 131 22.38 2.77 -5.03
C LEU A 131 23.13 3.55 -6.12
N ARG A 132 22.42 4.32 -6.95
CA ARG A 132 23.03 5.21 -7.96
C ARG A 132 23.94 6.25 -7.32
N TYR A 133 23.52 6.86 -6.21
CA TYR A 133 24.37 7.81 -5.48
C TYR A 133 25.67 7.17 -5.00
N VAL A 134 25.58 6.00 -4.35
CA VAL A 134 26.74 5.27 -3.81
C VAL A 134 27.66 4.81 -4.94
N GLU A 135 27.10 4.37 -6.07
CA GLU A 135 27.87 3.93 -7.22
C GLU A 135 28.67 5.08 -7.86
N ALA A 136 28.04 6.23 -8.07
CA ALA A 136 28.66 7.43 -8.63
C ALA A 136 29.75 8.00 -7.70
N ASN A 137 29.50 8.03 -6.40
CA ASN A 137 30.40 8.61 -5.41
C ASN A 137 31.35 7.60 -4.75
N TYR A 138 31.43 6.37 -5.25
CA TYR A 138 32.15 5.27 -4.59
C TYR A 138 33.62 5.60 -4.30
N ALA A 139 34.33 6.21 -5.26
CA ALA A 139 35.74 6.56 -5.10
C ALA A 139 35.96 7.61 -3.99
N LYS A 140 35.03 8.56 -3.86
CA LYS A 140 35.03 9.59 -2.81
C LYS A 140 34.68 8.99 -1.45
N LEU A 141 33.66 8.13 -1.39
CA LEU A 141 33.24 7.45 -0.16
C LEU A 141 34.34 6.54 0.40
N LYS A 142 35.06 5.82 -0.47
CA LYS A 142 36.16 4.94 -0.05
C LYS A 142 37.31 5.68 0.63
N LYS A 143 37.55 6.95 0.25
CA LYS A 143 38.60 7.81 0.84
C LYS A 143 38.10 8.63 2.04
N SER A 144 36.81 8.60 2.32
CA SER A 144 36.19 9.38 3.40
C SER A 144 36.27 8.65 4.74
N SER A 145 36.09 9.39 5.84
CA SER A 145 35.95 8.80 7.18
C SER A 145 34.73 7.87 7.25
N TRP A 146 34.82 6.82 8.06
CA TRP A 146 33.76 5.83 8.26
C TRP A 146 32.43 6.47 8.72
N LEU A 147 32.49 7.56 9.50
CA LEU A 147 31.32 8.34 9.92
C LEU A 147 30.56 8.94 8.73
N MET A 148 31.28 9.44 7.74
CA MET A 148 30.67 10.00 6.52
C MET A 148 30.02 8.90 5.69
N VAL A 149 30.65 7.73 5.61
CA VAL A 149 30.06 6.56 4.94
C VAL A 149 28.77 6.16 5.66
N LEU A 150 28.79 6.02 6.99
CA LEU A 150 27.62 5.69 7.78
C LEU A 150 26.48 6.70 7.57
N ARG A 151 26.81 8.00 7.58
CA ARG A 151 25.85 9.08 7.32
C ARG A 151 25.19 8.95 5.95
N VAL A 152 25.97 8.63 4.92
CA VAL A 152 25.45 8.44 3.56
C VAL A 152 24.54 7.21 3.49
N LEU A 153 24.87 6.14 4.19
CA LEU A 153 24.10 4.89 4.14
C LEU A 153 22.80 4.96 4.96
N LEU A 154 22.83 5.58 6.13
CA LEU A 154 21.71 5.59 7.08
C LEU A 154 20.72 6.73 6.87
N ILE A 155 21.12 7.90 6.37
CA ILE A 155 20.18 9.01 6.20
C ILE A 155 19.27 8.73 4.99
N PRO A 156 17.95 8.54 5.19
CA PRO A 156 17.05 8.12 4.11
C PRO A 156 16.71 9.26 3.14
N HIS A 157 16.68 10.50 3.63
CA HIS A 157 16.28 11.68 2.85
C HIS A 157 17.43 12.41 2.14
N GLN A 158 18.69 12.02 2.39
CA GLN A 158 19.86 12.65 1.79
C GLN A 158 20.64 11.65 0.93
N TYR A 159 21.51 12.17 0.06
CA TYR A 159 22.44 11.37 -0.75
C TYR A 159 21.74 10.42 -1.74
N ARG A 160 21.07 11.01 -2.73
CA ARG A 160 20.24 10.33 -3.74
C ARG A 160 20.51 10.93 -5.11
N ILE A 161 20.57 10.10 -6.15
CA ILE A 161 20.65 10.56 -7.54
C ILE A 161 19.42 10.04 -8.27
N HIS A 162 18.53 10.95 -8.66
CA HIS A 162 17.35 10.64 -9.46
C HIS A 162 17.77 10.19 -10.86
N ARG A 163 16.90 9.44 -11.53
CA ARG A 163 17.12 9.04 -12.90
C ARG A 163 16.78 10.20 -13.82
N GLU A 164 17.71 10.62 -14.67
CA GLU A 164 17.43 11.55 -15.75
C GLU A 164 16.81 10.81 -16.93
N ASP A 165 15.76 11.40 -17.51
CA ASP A 165 14.99 10.82 -18.61
C ASP A 165 15.64 11.17 -19.95
N SER A 166 16.79 10.56 -20.26
CA SER A 166 17.41 10.67 -21.60
C SER A 166 16.97 9.51 -22.51
N PRO A 167 16.81 9.72 -23.83
CA PRO A 167 16.33 8.70 -24.78
C PRO A 167 17.17 7.40 -24.77
N GLU A 168 18.48 7.49 -24.53
CA GLU A 168 19.37 6.34 -24.39
C GLU A 168 19.07 5.49 -23.14
N HIS A 169 18.45 6.09 -22.13
CA HIS A 169 18.08 5.48 -20.86
C HIS A 169 16.61 5.06 -20.81
N ARG A 170 15.85 5.12 -21.92
CA ARG A 170 14.50 4.51 -22.01
C ARG A 170 14.50 3.00 -21.74
N GLY A 171 15.67 2.36 -21.81
CA GLY A 171 15.88 0.92 -21.62
C GLY A 171 16.36 0.43 -20.24
N ILE A 172 16.53 1.24 -19.18
CA ILE A 172 17.09 0.72 -17.89
C ILE A 172 16.08 -0.10 -17.06
N PHE A 173 15.14 -0.81 -17.70
CA PHE A 173 14.61 -2.04 -17.11
C PHE A 173 15.51 -3.26 -17.41
N LEU A 174 16.50 -3.14 -18.31
CA LEU A 174 17.14 -4.32 -18.91
C LEU A 174 18.48 -4.81 -18.35
N ASN A 175 19.29 -4.06 -17.60
CA ASN A 175 20.65 -4.56 -17.29
C ASN A 175 20.87 -5.22 -15.90
N LYS A 176 19.79 -5.81 -15.32
CA LYS A 176 19.77 -6.99 -14.42
C LYS A 176 18.38 -7.16 -13.78
N LYS A 177 17.40 -7.70 -14.53
CA LYS A 177 16.09 -8.11 -13.98
C LYS A 177 16.26 -8.94 -12.69
N MET A 178 17.25 -9.84 -12.66
CA MET A 178 17.53 -10.68 -11.49
C MET A 178 17.86 -9.90 -10.22
N THR A 179 18.67 -8.84 -10.26
CA THR A 179 19.00 -8.07 -9.05
C THR A 179 17.76 -7.42 -8.45
N LYS A 180 16.84 -6.94 -9.29
CA LYS A 180 15.55 -6.40 -8.83
C LYS A 180 14.66 -7.48 -8.21
N VAL A 181 14.58 -8.65 -8.84
CA VAL A 181 13.85 -9.81 -8.29
C VAL A 181 14.44 -10.21 -6.94
N VAL A 182 15.77 -10.27 -6.82
CA VAL A 182 16.45 -10.60 -5.56
C VAL A 182 16.13 -9.57 -4.48
N TYR A 183 16.20 -8.26 -4.78
CA TYR A 183 15.83 -7.23 -3.80
C TYR A 183 14.35 -7.28 -3.42
N PHE A 184 13.47 -7.55 -4.38
CA PHE A 184 12.05 -7.74 -4.11
C PHE A 184 11.81 -8.94 -3.20
N LEU A 185 12.35 -10.12 -3.52
CA LEU A 185 12.23 -11.32 -2.70
C LEU A 185 12.84 -11.12 -1.31
N ASN A 186 13.99 -10.45 -1.22
CA ASN A 186 14.61 -10.12 0.05
C ASN A 186 13.79 -9.12 0.89
N GLY A 187 13.08 -8.20 0.23
CA GLY A 187 12.08 -7.35 0.88
C GLY A 187 10.85 -8.13 1.34
N VAL A 188 10.37 -9.09 0.54
CA VAL A 188 9.31 -10.02 0.94
C VAL A 188 9.73 -10.82 2.18
N LEU A 189 10.98 -11.30 2.25
CA LEU A 189 11.49 -11.93 3.48
C LEU A 189 11.42 -10.99 4.68
N GLY A 190 11.84 -9.73 4.54
CA GLY A 190 11.72 -8.73 5.60
C GLY A 190 10.28 -8.48 6.04
N PHE A 191 9.35 -8.39 5.07
CA PHE A 191 7.92 -8.30 5.34
C PHE A 191 7.42 -9.52 6.11
N SER A 192 7.73 -10.73 5.63
CA SER A 192 7.31 -11.99 6.25
C SER A 192 7.84 -12.17 7.66
N ILE A 193 9.07 -11.70 7.95
CA ILE A 193 9.62 -11.73 9.32
C ILE A 193 8.73 -10.91 10.25
N VAL A 194 8.43 -9.65 9.90
CA VAL A 194 7.56 -8.79 10.72
C VAL A 194 6.17 -9.43 10.85
N TYR A 195 5.58 -9.81 9.73
CA TYR A 195 4.25 -10.40 9.68
C TYR A 195 4.12 -11.64 10.59
N ASN A 196 5.11 -12.55 10.57
CA ASN A 196 5.13 -13.74 11.42
C ASN A 196 5.42 -13.41 12.89
N LEU A 197 6.31 -12.44 13.17
CA LEU A 197 6.65 -12.05 14.55
C LEU A 197 5.45 -11.47 15.31
N PHE A 198 4.54 -10.80 14.60
CA PHE A 198 3.33 -10.21 15.19
C PHE A 198 2.10 -11.13 15.10
N GLY A 199 2.25 -12.35 14.58
CA GLY A 199 1.18 -13.36 14.59
C GLY A 199 -0.04 -13.00 13.74
N GLU A 200 0.14 -12.23 12.67
CA GLU A 200 -0.97 -11.83 11.78
C GLU A 200 -1.63 -13.06 11.11
N PRO A 201 -2.97 -13.07 10.95
CA PRO A 201 -3.68 -14.18 10.33
C PRO A 201 -3.30 -14.32 8.86
N SER A 202 -3.07 -15.55 8.41
CA SER A 202 -2.48 -15.86 7.10
C SER A 202 -3.16 -15.12 5.94
N LEU A 203 -2.37 -14.44 5.12
CA LEU A 203 -2.82 -13.79 3.88
C LEU A 203 -3.48 -14.77 2.91
N ILE A 204 -3.10 -16.05 3.02
CA ILE A 204 -3.71 -17.15 2.28
C ILE A 204 -4.85 -17.71 3.12
N ILE A 205 -6.08 -17.36 2.74
CA ILE A 205 -7.29 -17.90 3.38
C ILE A 205 -7.60 -19.26 2.76
N ARG A 206 -7.63 -20.31 3.57
CA ARG A 206 -8.12 -21.63 3.15
C ARG A 206 -9.62 -21.68 3.37
N ILE A 207 -10.38 -21.74 2.28
CA ILE A 207 -11.86 -21.74 2.31
C ILE A 207 -12.40 -23.16 2.52
N GLY A 208 -11.66 -24.19 2.11
CA GLY A 208 -12.06 -25.60 2.28
C GLY A 208 -11.56 -26.48 1.14
N ASP A 209 -12.00 -27.74 1.13
CA ASP A 209 -11.68 -28.68 0.06
C ASP A 209 -12.65 -28.53 -1.11
N SER A 210 -12.11 -28.58 -2.33
CA SER A 210 -12.87 -28.41 -3.55
C SER A 210 -12.99 -29.70 -4.34
N ASN A 211 -14.22 -30.14 -4.61
CA ASN A 211 -14.51 -31.34 -5.40
C ASN A 211 -14.70 -30.99 -6.89
N TRP A 212 -13.60 -30.69 -7.60
CA TRP A 212 -13.62 -30.36 -9.02
C TRP A 212 -13.96 -31.59 -9.88
N HIS A 213 -15.00 -31.44 -10.72
CA HIS A 213 -15.41 -32.47 -11.68
C HIS A 213 -15.36 -31.87 -13.09
N TYR A 214 -14.77 -32.60 -14.05
CA TYR A 214 -14.62 -32.14 -15.43
C TYR A 214 -15.96 -31.82 -16.11
N GLU A 215 -17.03 -32.53 -15.73
CA GLU A 215 -18.39 -32.30 -16.24
C GLU A 215 -18.93 -30.90 -15.91
N LYS A 216 -18.46 -30.30 -14.81
CA LYS A 216 -18.90 -28.99 -14.34
C LYS A 216 -18.04 -27.84 -14.86
N LEU A 217 -16.96 -28.13 -15.59
CA LEU A 217 -16.05 -27.10 -16.09
C LEU A 217 -16.73 -26.16 -17.10
N GLY A 218 -17.76 -26.64 -17.81
CA GLY A 218 -18.58 -25.80 -18.70
C GLY A 218 -19.26 -24.63 -17.98
N TRP A 219 -19.66 -24.81 -16.71
CA TRP A 219 -20.22 -23.73 -15.89
C TRP A 219 -19.21 -22.62 -15.59
N MET A 220 -17.91 -22.92 -15.60
CA MET A 220 -16.87 -21.92 -15.39
C MET A 220 -16.95 -20.81 -16.44
N LEU A 221 -17.19 -21.16 -17.71
CA LEU A 221 -17.32 -20.17 -18.78
C LEU A 221 -18.54 -19.27 -18.56
N LEU A 222 -19.68 -19.85 -18.16
CA LEU A 222 -20.87 -19.06 -17.82
C LEU A 222 -20.61 -18.13 -16.63
N ILE A 223 -20.01 -18.64 -15.55
CA ILE A 223 -19.68 -17.85 -14.36
C ILE A 223 -18.72 -16.71 -14.72
N LEU A 224 -17.70 -16.96 -15.55
CA LEU A 224 -16.77 -15.94 -16.02
C LEU A 224 -17.47 -14.86 -16.85
N LEU A 225 -18.36 -15.24 -17.78
CA LEU A 225 -19.13 -14.29 -18.59
C LEU A 225 -20.07 -13.44 -17.74
N VAL A 226 -20.82 -14.05 -16.83
CA VAL A 226 -21.71 -13.33 -15.91
C VAL A 226 -20.91 -12.41 -15.00
N SER A 227 -19.80 -12.88 -14.42
CA SER A 227 -18.92 -12.07 -13.56
C SER A 227 -18.32 -10.88 -14.32
N TYR A 228 -17.89 -11.10 -15.57
CA TYR A 228 -17.39 -10.06 -16.45
C TYR A 228 -18.46 -8.99 -16.73
N ALA A 229 -19.68 -9.41 -17.08
CA ALA A 229 -20.80 -8.50 -17.35
C ALA A 229 -21.18 -7.68 -16.11
N VAL A 230 -21.37 -8.35 -14.96
CA VAL A 230 -21.67 -7.71 -13.68
C VAL A 230 -20.57 -6.72 -13.29
N GLY A 231 -19.30 -7.10 -13.45
CA GLY A 231 -18.15 -6.22 -13.18
C GLY A 231 -18.16 -4.95 -14.05
N HIS A 232 -18.55 -5.06 -15.33
CA HIS A 232 -18.66 -3.90 -16.21
C HIS A 232 -19.80 -2.97 -15.80
N VAL A 233 -20.97 -3.52 -15.45
CA VAL A 233 -22.09 -2.73 -14.94
C VAL A 233 -21.69 -2.02 -13.66
N TYR A 234 -21.06 -2.73 -12.71
CA TYR A 234 -20.58 -2.17 -11.45
C TYR A 234 -19.60 -1.01 -11.67
N LEU A 235 -18.61 -1.21 -12.55
CA LEU A 235 -17.64 -0.16 -12.89
C LEU A 235 -18.32 1.07 -13.48
N LYS A 236 -19.25 0.87 -14.43
CA LYS A 236 -19.98 1.97 -15.07
C LYS A 236 -20.81 2.75 -14.05
N VAL A 237 -21.55 2.06 -13.19
CA VAL A 237 -22.34 2.66 -12.12
C VAL A 237 -21.44 3.47 -11.17
N MET A 238 -20.31 2.92 -10.74
CA MET A 238 -19.36 3.62 -9.87
C MET A 238 -18.82 4.91 -10.51
N ILE A 239 -18.52 4.88 -11.81
CA ILE A 239 -18.06 6.06 -12.55
C ILE A 239 -19.15 7.12 -12.62
N GLU A 240 -20.39 6.74 -12.95
CA GLU A 240 -21.50 7.70 -13.03
C GLU A 240 -21.83 8.31 -11.66
N ILE A 241 -21.88 7.50 -10.60
CA ILE A 241 -22.05 8.00 -9.22
C ILE A 241 -20.94 9.00 -8.88
N ARG A 242 -19.68 8.68 -9.20
CA ARG A 242 -18.55 9.58 -8.97
C ARG A 242 -18.73 10.91 -9.70
N LYS A 243 -19.13 10.89 -10.98
CA LYS A 243 -19.36 12.12 -11.77
C LYS A 243 -20.49 12.96 -11.16
N VAL A 244 -21.60 12.32 -10.78
CA VAL A 244 -22.74 13.02 -10.14
C VAL A 244 -22.30 13.68 -8.84
N ILE A 245 -21.58 12.97 -7.97
CA ILE A 245 -21.09 13.53 -6.70
C ILE A 245 -20.12 14.68 -6.95
N GLN A 246 -19.12 14.50 -7.83
CA GLN A 246 -18.09 15.50 -8.10
C GLN A 246 -18.62 16.75 -8.83
N SER A 247 -19.68 16.62 -9.62
CA SER A 247 -20.34 17.76 -10.28
C SER A 247 -21.22 18.58 -9.35
N ARG A 248 -21.64 18.01 -8.22
CA ARG A 248 -22.53 18.67 -7.24
C ARG A 248 -21.79 19.17 -6.01
N ILE A 249 -20.70 18.50 -5.62
CA ILE A 249 -19.95 18.79 -4.40
C ILE A 249 -18.51 19.16 -4.75
N PHE A 250 -18.22 20.45 -4.67
CA PHE A 250 -16.89 21.00 -4.97
C PHE A 250 -15.99 21.13 -3.73
N HIS A 251 -16.60 21.28 -2.55
CA HIS A 251 -15.86 21.47 -1.31
C HIS A 251 -15.35 20.14 -0.77
N GLU A 252 -14.04 20.08 -0.52
CA GLU A 252 -13.36 18.89 -0.01
C GLU A 252 -13.90 18.40 1.33
N VAL A 253 -14.18 19.33 2.25
CA VAL A 253 -14.78 19.01 3.55
C VAL A 253 -16.12 18.30 3.37
N ALA A 254 -16.96 18.78 2.45
CA ALA A 254 -18.25 18.16 2.18
C ALA A 254 -18.12 16.73 1.61
N LEU A 255 -17.10 16.46 0.78
CA LEU A 255 -16.82 15.10 0.30
C LEU A 255 -16.35 14.17 1.43
N ILE A 256 -15.49 14.66 2.32
CA ILE A 256 -15.02 13.91 3.48
C ILE A 256 -16.20 13.60 4.41
N THR A 257 -17.04 14.60 4.71
CA THR A 257 -18.23 14.43 5.55
C THR A 257 -19.24 13.46 4.93
N LEU A 258 -19.49 13.54 3.62
CA LEU A 258 -20.39 12.61 2.92
C LEU A 258 -19.86 11.18 2.96
N GLY A 259 -18.56 10.98 2.70
CA GLY A 259 -17.93 9.67 2.80
C GLY A 259 -17.98 9.11 4.22
N GLY A 260 -17.67 9.95 5.22
CA GLY A 260 -17.77 9.58 6.64
C GLY A 260 -19.18 9.21 7.06
N LEU A 261 -20.20 9.97 6.62
CA LEU A 261 -21.60 9.66 6.88
C LEU A 261 -22.04 8.34 6.24
N ALA A 262 -21.61 8.09 5.00
CA ALA A 262 -21.90 6.81 4.32
C ALA A 262 -21.30 5.63 5.09
N ILE A 263 -20.04 5.73 5.54
CA ILE A 263 -19.40 4.69 6.36
C ILE A 263 -20.11 4.54 7.71
N TYR A 264 -20.49 5.65 8.35
CA TYR A 264 -21.22 5.62 9.61
C TYR A 264 -22.55 4.88 9.48
N VAL A 265 -23.35 5.21 8.46
CA VAL A 265 -24.63 4.53 8.19
C VAL A 265 -24.41 3.05 7.89
N SER A 266 -23.41 2.71 7.07
CA SER A 266 -23.03 1.31 6.83
C SER A 266 -22.66 0.59 8.13
N SER A 267 -21.96 1.25 9.06
CA SER A 267 -21.61 0.66 10.36
C SER A 267 -22.81 0.31 11.24
N LEU A 268 -23.94 0.98 11.04
CA LEU A 268 -25.18 0.73 11.78
C LEU A 268 -26.06 -0.34 11.11
N LEU A 269 -26.13 -0.32 9.78
CA LEU A 269 -27.06 -1.18 9.03
C LEU A 269 -26.44 -2.51 8.61
N ALA A 270 -25.16 -2.51 8.26
CA ALA A 270 -24.45 -3.65 7.70
C ALA A 270 -22.95 -3.58 8.06
N PRO A 271 -22.57 -3.82 9.33
CA PRO A 271 -21.17 -3.77 9.74
C PRO A 271 -20.29 -4.76 8.94
N GLU A 272 -20.88 -5.83 8.42
CA GLU A 272 -20.21 -6.85 7.60
C GLU A 272 -19.64 -6.37 6.26
N ILE A 273 -20.06 -5.18 5.78
CA ILE A 273 -19.52 -4.60 4.54
C ILE A 273 -18.38 -3.60 4.79
N LEU A 274 -18.00 -3.39 6.06
CA LEU A 274 -16.85 -2.56 6.41
C LEU A 274 -15.54 -3.31 6.17
N PHE A 275 -14.46 -2.54 6.03
CA PHE A 275 -13.10 -3.04 5.78
C PHE A 275 -12.98 -3.84 4.47
N SER A 276 -11.88 -4.59 4.33
CA SER A 276 -11.57 -5.40 3.14
C SER A 276 -12.47 -6.63 2.95
N GLY A 277 -13.31 -6.95 3.95
CA GLY A 277 -14.13 -8.17 3.96
C GLY A 277 -13.34 -9.47 4.18
N GLN A 278 -12.01 -9.40 4.38
CA GLN A 278 -11.17 -10.59 4.62
C GLN A 278 -11.61 -11.39 5.85
N HIS A 279 -12.05 -10.69 6.90
CA HIS A 279 -12.55 -11.34 8.10
C HIS A 279 -13.77 -12.22 7.79
N ASN A 280 -14.60 -11.83 6.83
CA ASN A 280 -15.88 -12.50 6.54
C ASN A 280 -15.74 -13.74 5.64
N PHE A 281 -14.53 -14.09 5.22
CA PHE A 281 -14.33 -15.32 4.42
C PHE A 281 -14.60 -16.60 5.21
N HIS A 282 -14.56 -16.57 6.54
CA HIS A 282 -15.01 -17.70 7.36
C HIS A 282 -16.50 -18.03 7.16
N LEU A 283 -17.31 -17.08 6.66
CA LEU A 283 -18.71 -17.36 6.32
C LEU A 283 -18.85 -18.27 5.10
N PHE A 284 -17.81 -18.35 4.26
CA PHE A 284 -17.77 -19.24 3.10
C PHE A 284 -17.03 -20.55 3.37
N THR A 285 -16.46 -20.73 4.56
CA THR A 285 -15.81 -21.99 4.90
C THR A 285 -16.87 -23.05 5.20
N THR A 286 -16.88 -24.12 4.41
CA THR A 286 -17.63 -25.33 4.75
C THR A 286 -16.84 -26.11 5.79
N ASN A 287 -17.45 -26.35 6.96
CA ASN A 287 -16.94 -27.30 7.96
C ASN A 287 -16.76 -28.70 7.37
#